data_AF-A0A7W7FX66-F1
#
_entry.id   AF-A0A7W7FX66-F1
#
_cell.length_a   1.000
_cell.length_b   1.000
_cell.length_c   1.000
_cell.angle_alpha   90.00
_cell.angle_beta   90.00
_cell.angle_gamma   90.00
#
_symmetry.space_group_name_H-M   'P 1'
#
loop_
_entity.id
_entity.type
_entity.pdbx_description
1 polymer ?
#
loop_
_entity_poly.entity_id
_entity_poly.type
_entity_poly.pdbx_seq_one_letter_code
_entity_poly.pdbx_strand_id
1 'polypeptide(L)'
;MFRLKPVPSLLTAFALLASVAACGADVDLAKTNFSRSTIPAADASGSSGGSGVPEGKPVDPAFAPDRLRKVDPCGVIDAESVAELGEAGAPTASGYDECSVTLRKDGKTSSIKVELGINMLLESKRLTKDVGGLKADQSVNQTFCDHKIMVQEGTYSLGVGVSLRTEAANRCDLSNKAGAAVINRIKSNPPQRNAESGVLAQVDTCTVLDQIALADVLTNVPSIFPWRLHQCSWRRTDGLSLKITLSVETNPKNAKGSLAPEEVKVDDSLTVYKKYSDTSHPRCEISWPYRTTEGTKAEVVQVEVTNVPNTAGYDACGKAIGVVKALKAKFPKT
;
A
#
# COMPACT_ATOMS: atom_id res chain seq x y z
N MET A 1 1.64 6.50 -52.83
CA MET A 1 2.21 7.15 -54.04
C MET A 1 3.06 8.33 -53.58
N PHE A 2 4.36 8.19 -53.73
CA PHE A 2 5.40 9.15 -53.34
C PHE A 2 5.50 10.30 -54.34
N ARG A 3 5.70 11.53 -53.86
CA ARG A 3 6.35 12.61 -54.62
C ARG A 3 7.33 13.35 -53.73
N LEU A 4 8.59 12.90 -53.78
CA LEU A 4 9.77 13.65 -53.35
C LEU A 4 10.18 14.60 -54.48
N LYS A 5 10.43 15.87 -54.15
CA LYS A 5 11.12 16.82 -55.03
C LYS A 5 12.59 16.92 -54.61
N PRO A 6 13.57 16.84 -55.54
CA PRO A 6 14.97 17.13 -55.26
C PRO A 6 15.27 18.62 -55.51
N VAL A 7 16.18 19.19 -54.72
CA VAL A 7 16.84 20.48 -54.98
C VAL A 7 18.34 20.28 -54.80
N PRO A 8 19.20 20.85 -55.67
CA PRO A 8 20.56 20.37 -55.89
C PRO A 8 21.62 21.08 -55.06
N SER A 9 22.80 20.45 -55.11
CA SER A 9 24.11 20.76 -54.55
C SER A 9 24.62 22.18 -54.77
N LEU A 10 25.41 22.66 -53.79
CA LEU A 10 26.53 23.57 -54.07
C LEU A 10 27.70 23.29 -53.11
N LEU A 11 28.83 22.94 -53.72
CA LEU A 11 30.16 22.82 -53.14
C LEU A 11 30.72 24.20 -52.77
N THR A 12 31.41 24.30 -51.62
CA THR A 12 32.63 25.13 -51.53
C THR A 12 33.55 24.65 -50.41
N ALA A 13 34.82 24.47 -50.77
CA ALA A 13 35.95 24.11 -49.94
C ALA A 13 36.67 25.35 -49.37
N PHE A 14 37.76 25.11 -48.63
CA PHE A 14 38.73 26.04 -48.01
C PHE A 14 38.29 26.66 -46.66
N ALA A 15 39.10 26.80 -45.61
CA ALA A 15 40.50 26.45 -45.35
C ALA A 15 40.85 26.81 -43.88
N LEU A 16 42.09 26.48 -43.49
CA LEU A 16 42.93 27.15 -42.49
C LEU A 16 42.83 26.71 -41.02
N LEU A 17 43.82 25.88 -40.70
CA LEU A 17 44.62 25.88 -39.47
C LEU A 17 44.65 27.23 -38.75
N ALA A 18 44.22 27.23 -37.48
CA ALA A 18 44.64 28.20 -36.48
C ALA A 18 45.13 27.43 -35.25
N SER A 19 46.45 27.33 -35.16
CA SER A 19 47.20 26.96 -33.96
C SER A 19 47.01 28.02 -32.88
N VAL A 20 46.43 27.62 -31.74
CA VAL A 20 46.55 28.39 -30.49
C VAL A 20 47.45 27.60 -29.55
N ALA A 21 48.69 28.08 -29.43
CA ALA A 21 49.58 27.76 -28.34
C ALA A 21 49.28 28.68 -27.15
N ALA A 22 49.62 28.18 -25.95
CA ALA A 22 49.84 28.87 -24.69
C ALA A 22 48.62 29.22 -23.82
N CYS A 23 48.41 28.38 -22.80
CA CYS A 23 48.48 28.67 -21.35
C CYS A 23 48.44 27.27 -20.70
N GLY A 24 49.38 26.79 -19.89
CA GLY A 24 50.22 27.46 -18.92
C GLY A 24 50.10 26.62 -17.64
N ALA A 25 51.24 26.17 -17.13
CA ALA A 25 51.46 25.50 -15.84
C ALA A 25 50.94 24.06 -15.67
N ASP A 26 51.88 23.23 -15.19
CA ASP A 26 51.68 21.90 -14.62
C ASP A 26 50.38 21.81 -13.82
N VAL A 27 49.52 20.86 -14.19
CA VAL A 27 48.45 20.43 -13.30
C VAL A 27 49.13 19.58 -12.24
N ASP A 28 49.43 20.20 -11.10
CA ASP A 28 49.91 19.52 -9.92
C ASP A 28 48.85 18.48 -9.51
N LEU A 29 49.12 17.21 -9.85
CA LEU A 29 48.35 16.04 -9.43
C LEU A 29 48.71 15.60 -8.00
N ALA A 30 49.38 16.45 -7.21
CA ALA A 30 49.49 16.23 -5.78
C ALA A 30 48.08 16.11 -5.20
N LYS A 31 47.83 14.94 -4.60
CA LYS A 31 46.65 14.63 -3.79
C LYS A 31 46.39 15.76 -2.80
N THR A 32 45.51 16.67 -3.17
CA THR A 32 44.82 17.50 -2.19
C THR A 32 43.80 16.58 -1.51
N ASN A 33 44.19 16.05 -0.35
CA ASN A 33 43.22 15.48 0.58
C ASN A 33 42.36 16.65 1.06
N PHE A 34 41.27 16.92 0.35
CA PHE A 34 40.17 17.68 0.95
C PHE A 34 39.75 16.89 2.18
N SER A 35 39.93 17.49 3.36
CA SER A 35 39.35 16.96 4.58
C SER A 35 37.87 16.81 4.31
N ARG A 36 37.42 15.56 4.19
CA ARG A 36 36.01 15.25 4.15
C ARG A 36 35.47 15.81 5.47
N SER A 37 34.76 16.94 5.39
CA SER A 37 33.95 17.41 6.50
C SER A 37 32.91 16.32 6.70
N THR A 38 33.24 15.38 7.59
CA THR A 38 32.25 14.51 8.17
C THR A 38 31.39 15.44 9.00
N ILE A 39 30.27 15.85 8.41
CA ILE A 39 29.14 16.31 9.21
C ILE A 39 28.98 15.23 10.28
N PRO A 40 29.16 15.56 11.58
CA PRO A 40 28.81 14.63 12.64
C PRO A 40 27.41 14.16 12.30
N ALA A 41 27.18 12.84 12.27
CA ALA A 41 25.82 12.34 12.16
C ALA A 41 25.05 12.96 13.33
N ALA A 42 24.36 14.08 13.08
CA ALA A 42 23.30 14.55 13.94
C ALA A 42 22.39 13.35 14.03
N ASP A 43 22.24 12.84 15.25
CA ASP A 43 21.59 11.59 15.55
C ASP A 43 20.45 11.34 14.57
N ALA A 44 20.65 10.37 13.68
CA ALA A 44 19.56 9.78 12.94
C ALA A 44 18.74 8.92 13.92
N SER A 45 18.26 9.53 15.00
CA SER A 45 17.28 9.01 15.96
C SER A 45 15.87 9.04 15.37
N GLY A 46 15.76 8.83 14.05
CA GLY A 46 14.51 8.75 13.30
C GLY A 46 14.17 7.36 12.81
N SER A 47 14.86 6.31 13.26
CA SER A 47 14.44 4.93 13.08
C SER A 47 14.30 4.28 14.45
N SER A 48 13.06 4.17 14.89
CA SER A 48 12.63 3.30 15.98
C SER A 48 12.94 1.84 15.60
N GLY A 49 14.18 1.41 15.80
CA GLY A 49 14.58 0.01 15.96
C GLY A 49 14.21 -0.50 17.35
N GLY A 50 13.04 -0.11 17.85
CA GLY A 50 12.50 -0.65 19.09
C GLY A 50 11.95 -2.04 18.81
N SER A 51 12.38 -3.02 19.60
CA SER A 51 11.59 -4.23 19.81
C SER A 51 10.34 -3.81 20.58
N GLY A 52 9.23 -3.60 19.87
CA GLY A 52 7.99 -3.12 20.44
C GLY A 52 6.85 -3.17 19.43
N VAL A 53 5.63 -3.37 19.92
CA VAL A 53 4.41 -3.24 19.12
C VAL A 53 4.25 -1.75 18.80
N PRO A 54 4.11 -1.33 17.53
CA PRO A 54 3.88 0.07 17.20
C PRO A 54 2.66 0.60 17.94
N GLU A 55 2.85 1.75 18.58
CA GLU A 55 1.78 2.44 19.29
C GLU A 55 1.02 3.34 18.32
N GLY A 56 -0.31 3.16 18.32
CA GLY A 56 -1.26 4.01 17.63
C GLY A 56 -2.31 4.51 18.61
N LYS A 57 -2.63 5.80 18.56
CA LYS A 57 -3.66 6.44 19.38
C LYS A 57 -4.77 6.98 18.47
N PRO A 58 -5.95 6.35 18.43
CA PRO A 58 -7.07 6.86 17.68
C PRO A 58 -7.44 8.27 18.14
N VAL A 59 -7.74 9.16 17.19
CA VAL A 59 -8.21 10.53 17.51
C VAL A 59 -9.63 10.53 18.07
N ASP A 60 -10.36 9.44 17.83
CA ASP A 60 -11.67 9.11 18.37
C ASP A 60 -11.77 7.58 18.52
N PRO A 61 -12.41 7.03 19.58
CA PRO A 61 -12.59 5.58 19.74
C PRO A 61 -13.25 4.87 18.53
N ALA A 62 -14.09 5.56 17.77
CA ALA A 62 -14.71 5.01 16.55
C ALA A 62 -13.67 4.65 15.47
N PHE A 63 -12.48 5.25 15.52
CA PHE A 63 -11.40 5.00 14.57
C PHE A 63 -10.36 3.98 15.06
N ALA A 64 -10.61 3.32 16.20
CA ALA A 64 -9.73 2.23 16.63
C ALA A 64 -9.68 1.13 15.53
N PRO A 65 -8.53 0.49 15.27
CA PRO A 65 -8.39 -0.45 14.17
C PRO A 65 -9.38 -1.63 14.23
N ASP A 66 -9.68 -2.14 15.42
CA ASP A 66 -10.67 -3.19 15.65
C ASP A 66 -12.11 -2.75 15.32
N ARG A 67 -12.41 -1.45 15.47
CA ARG A 67 -13.68 -0.83 15.06
C ARG A 67 -13.73 -0.60 13.57
N LEU A 68 -12.69 -0.03 12.98
CA LEU A 68 -12.59 0.21 11.54
C LEU A 68 -12.69 -1.09 10.73
N ARG A 69 -12.09 -2.18 11.21
CA ARG A 69 -12.23 -3.52 10.60
C ARG A 69 -13.66 -3.99 10.48
N LYS A 70 -14.59 -3.51 11.31
CA LYS A 70 -16.01 -3.89 11.28
C LYS A 70 -16.86 -2.97 10.41
N VAL A 71 -16.32 -1.85 9.95
CA VAL A 71 -17.05 -0.87 9.14
C VAL A 71 -17.25 -1.41 7.73
N ASP A 72 -18.45 -1.25 7.19
CA ASP A 72 -18.71 -1.41 5.76
C ASP A 72 -18.19 -0.18 5.00
N PRO A 73 -17.15 -0.32 4.14
CA PRO A 73 -16.60 0.81 3.41
C PRO A 73 -17.57 1.38 2.36
N CYS A 74 -18.59 0.65 1.94
CA CYS A 74 -19.59 1.18 1.02
C CYS A 74 -20.70 1.94 1.74
N GLY A 75 -21.17 1.42 2.87
CA GLY A 75 -22.19 2.10 3.67
C GLY A 75 -21.78 3.47 4.21
N VAL A 76 -20.47 3.78 4.28
CA VAL A 76 -20.01 5.11 4.74
C VAL A 76 -20.20 6.20 3.70
N ILE A 77 -20.39 5.83 2.43
CA ILE A 77 -20.73 6.76 1.35
C ILE A 77 -22.25 6.91 1.34
N ASP A 78 -22.74 7.96 1.99
CA ASP A 78 -24.17 8.27 2.01
C ASP A 78 -24.59 9.02 0.73
N ALA A 79 -25.76 8.70 0.18
CA ALA A 79 -26.24 9.29 -1.07
C ALA A 79 -26.41 10.81 -0.98
N GLU A 80 -26.85 11.33 0.18
CA GLU A 80 -27.01 12.77 0.39
C GLU A 80 -25.65 13.48 0.38
N SER A 81 -24.62 12.83 0.94
CA SER A 81 -23.26 13.39 1.00
C SER A 81 -22.62 13.63 -0.37
N VAL A 82 -23.11 12.93 -1.41
CA VAL A 82 -22.59 13.00 -2.78
C VAL A 82 -23.62 13.52 -3.78
N ALA A 83 -24.81 13.92 -3.36
CA ALA A 83 -25.90 14.33 -4.25
C ALA A 83 -25.52 15.50 -5.19
N GLU A 84 -24.63 16.40 -4.75
CA GLU A 84 -24.13 17.50 -5.59
C GLU A 84 -23.35 17.03 -6.82
N LEU A 85 -22.75 15.83 -6.73
CA LEU A 85 -21.97 15.19 -7.80
C LEU A 85 -22.86 14.44 -8.82
N GLY A 86 -24.15 14.26 -8.52
CA GLY A 86 -25.11 13.62 -9.40
C GLY A 86 -25.82 12.42 -8.79
N GLU A 87 -26.49 11.67 -9.66
CA GLU A 87 -27.12 10.42 -9.31
C GLU A 87 -26.06 9.34 -9.09
N ALA A 88 -26.06 8.74 -7.89
CA ALA A 88 -25.15 7.68 -7.51
C ALA A 88 -25.60 6.33 -8.11
N GLY A 89 -24.67 5.64 -8.78
CA GLY A 89 -24.85 4.23 -9.13
C GLY A 89 -24.66 3.30 -7.94
N ALA A 90 -24.76 1.99 -8.19
CA ALA A 90 -24.50 0.98 -7.17
C ALA A 90 -23.05 1.06 -6.65
N PRO A 91 -22.83 1.10 -5.32
CA PRO A 91 -21.49 1.03 -4.74
C PRO A 91 -20.80 -0.29 -5.09
N THR A 92 -19.49 -0.22 -5.35
CA THR A 92 -18.66 -1.37 -5.66
C THR A 92 -17.54 -1.49 -4.62
N ALA A 93 -17.61 -2.54 -3.80
CA ALA A 93 -16.57 -2.87 -2.84
C ALA A 93 -15.33 -3.47 -3.53
N SER A 94 -14.15 -3.10 -3.05
CA SER A 94 -12.86 -3.61 -3.45
C SER A 94 -12.08 -4.05 -2.22
N GLY A 95 -11.79 -5.35 -2.09
CA GLY A 95 -11.22 -5.89 -0.85
C GLY A 95 -12.14 -5.70 0.36
N TYR A 96 -11.55 -5.50 1.54
CA TYR A 96 -12.28 -5.27 2.79
C TYR A 96 -12.52 -3.79 3.12
N ASP A 97 -11.64 -2.91 2.64
CA ASP A 97 -11.50 -1.56 3.18
C ASP A 97 -11.82 -0.47 2.16
N GLU A 98 -12.10 -0.82 0.91
CA GLU A 98 -12.31 0.14 -0.17
C GLU A 98 -13.72 0.02 -0.76
N CYS A 99 -14.31 1.17 -1.05
CA CYS A 99 -15.51 1.27 -1.87
C CYS A 99 -15.37 2.37 -2.91
N SER A 100 -16.00 2.16 -4.06
CA SER A 100 -16.14 3.18 -5.10
C SER A 100 -17.59 3.33 -5.53
N VAL A 101 -17.99 4.56 -5.83
CA VAL A 101 -19.31 4.90 -6.38
C VAL A 101 -19.09 5.78 -7.60
N THR A 102 -19.75 5.43 -8.71
CA THR A 102 -19.80 6.25 -9.91
C THR A 102 -21.04 7.12 -9.88
N LEU A 103 -20.89 8.40 -10.21
CA LEU A 103 -21.96 9.40 -10.20
C LEU A 103 -22.15 10.01 -11.59
N ARG A 104 -23.39 10.31 -11.95
CA ARG A 104 -23.72 10.93 -13.25
C ARG A 104 -24.52 12.22 -13.08
N LYS A 105 -24.09 13.27 -13.77
CA LYS A 105 -24.75 14.58 -13.79
C LYS A 105 -24.46 15.28 -15.11
N ASP A 106 -25.50 15.77 -15.79
CA ASP A 106 -25.39 16.54 -17.04
C ASP A 106 -24.52 15.87 -18.13
N GLY A 107 -24.65 14.54 -18.27
CA GLY A 107 -23.85 13.74 -19.21
C GLY A 107 -22.39 13.52 -18.81
N LYS A 108 -21.94 14.07 -17.68
CA LYS A 108 -20.60 13.87 -17.11
C LYS A 108 -20.60 12.76 -16.07
N THR A 109 -19.46 12.09 -15.97
CA THR A 109 -19.22 11.02 -14.99
C THR A 109 -18.20 11.49 -13.96
N SER A 110 -18.51 11.31 -12.69
CA SER A 110 -17.58 11.46 -11.57
C SER A 110 -17.45 10.14 -10.81
N SER A 111 -16.40 9.96 -10.02
CA SER A 111 -16.33 8.84 -9.09
C SER A 111 -15.75 9.27 -7.75
N ILE A 112 -16.32 8.72 -6.69
CA ILE A 112 -15.76 8.82 -5.34
C ILE A 112 -15.24 7.45 -4.93
N LYS A 113 -14.08 7.43 -4.28
CA LYS A 113 -13.49 6.25 -3.67
C LYS A 113 -13.17 6.53 -2.21
N VAL A 114 -13.58 5.64 -1.33
CA VAL A 114 -13.24 5.67 0.10
C VAL A 114 -12.37 4.47 0.41
N GLU A 115 -11.31 4.67 1.20
CA GLU A 115 -10.37 3.64 1.63
C GLU A 115 -10.13 3.76 3.13
N LEU A 116 -10.46 2.73 3.91
CA LEU A 116 -10.37 2.74 5.38
C LEU A 116 -9.01 2.23 5.86
N GLY A 117 -8.45 2.89 6.88
CA GLY A 117 -7.21 2.48 7.54
C GLY A 117 -6.01 2.38 6.61
N ILE A 118 -5.84 3.39 5.76
CA ILE A 118 -4.62 3.60 4.97
C ILE A 118 -3.44 3.94 5.89
N ASN A 119 -2.24 3.51 5.52
CA ASN A 119 -1.01 3.93 6.19
C ASN A 119 -0.78 5.43 6.00
N MET A 120 -0.42 6.15 7.07
CA MET A 120 -0.15 7.59 7.04
C MET A 120 1.32 7.96 7.31
N LEU A 121 2.25 6.99 7.23
CA LEU A 121 3.66 7.19 7.57
C LEU A 121 4.29 8.33 6.75
N LEU A 122 3.99 8.42 5.46
CA LEU A 122 4.56 9.43 4.57
C LEU A 122 3.82 10.77 4.65
N GLU A 123 2.51 10.72 4.88
CA GLU A 123 1.60 11.86 4.88
C GLU A 123 1.58 12.61 6.19
N SER A 124 1.93 11.96 7.30
CA SER A 124 1.86 12.52 8.66
C SER A 124 2.60 13.85 8.81
N LYS A 125 3.60 14.11 7.96
CA LYS A 125 4.40 15.33 7.95
C LYS A 125 3.84 16.45 7.07
N ARG A 126 2.77 16.20 6.31
CA ARG A 126 2.18 17.13 5.31
C ARG A 126 0.72 17.48 5.58
N LEU A 127 0.23 17.19 6.79
CA LEU A 127 -1.17 17.42 7.15
C LEU A 127 -1.46 18.92 7.33
N THR A 128 -1.80 19.58 6.24
CA THR A 128 -2.00 21.05 6.19
C THR A 128 -3.47 21.45 6.02
N LYS A 129 -4.36 20.47 5.82
CA LYS A 129 -5.79 20.70 5.63
C LYS A 129 -6.59 20.17 6.81
N ASP A 130 -7.83 20.64 6.90
CA ASP A 130 -8.85 20.12 7.80
C ASP A 130 -9.98 19.52 6.95
N VAL A 131 -10.40 18.30 7.30
CA VAL A 131 -11.56 17.63 6.72
C VAL A 131 -12.37 17.00 7.86
N GLY A 132 -13.58 17.50 8.09
CA GLY A 132 -14.43 17.02 9.19
C GLY A 132 -13.82 17.22 10.58
N GLY A 133 -13.04 18.30 10.77
CA GLY A 133 -12.35 18.60 12.02
C GLY A 133 -11.10 17.75 12.27
N LEU A 134 -10.61 17.02 11.26
CA LEU A 134 -9.43 16.17 11.34
C LEU A 134 -8.36 16.66 10.38
N LYS A 135 -7.10 16.53 10.80
CA LYS A 135 -5.92 16.88 9.99
C LYS A 135 -5.83 15.97 8.76
N ALA A 136 -5.57 16.54 7.59
CA ALA A 136 -5.49 15.81 6.34
C ALA A 136 -4.35 16.30 5.43
N ASP A 137 -3.78 15.37 4.67
CA ASP A 137 -2.99 15.67 3.47
C ASP A 137 -3.95 15.80 2.27
N GLN A 138 -3.68 16.74 1.36
CA GLN A 138 -4.47 16.96 0.15
C GLN A 138 -3.58 16.87 -1.08
N SER A 139 -4.00 16.08 -2.06
CA SER A 139 -3.39 16.02 -3.38
C SER A 139 -4.43 16.41 -4.44
N VAL A 140 -4.06 17.29 -5.36
CA VAL A 140 -5.00 17.85 -6.35
C VAL A 140 -4.35 17.93 -7.73
N ASN A 141 -5.15 17.66 -8.76
CA ASN A 141 -4.82 17.99 -10.15
C ASN A 141 -6.08 18.46 -10.91
N GLN A 142 -6.00 18.47 -12.24
CA GLN A 142 -7.12 18.89 -13.11
C GLN A 142 -8.34 17.95 -13.12
N THR A 143 -8.23 16.73 -12.60
CA THR A 143 -9.27 15.70 -12.67
C THR A 143 -9.54 14.98 -11.34
N PHE A 144 -8.77 15.25 -10.28
CA PHE A 144 -9.02 14.70 -8.95
C PHE A 144 -8.68 15.67 -7.81
N CYS A 145 -9.30 15.41 -6.66
CA CYS A 145 -8.86 15.92 -5.37
C CYS A 145 -8.98 14.81 -4.32
N ASP A 146 -7.83 14.41 -3.80
CA ASP A 146 -7.67 13.32 -2.85
C ASP A 146 -7.37 13.90 -1.47
N HIS A 147 -8.04 13.36 -0.46
CA HIS A 147 -7.78 13.62 0.95
C HIS A 147 -7.32 12.35 1.63
N LYS A 148 -6.24 12.44 2.39
CA LYS A 148 -5.81 11.40 3.32
C LYS A 148 -5.95 11.96 4.73
N ILE A 149 -7.02 11.57 5.40
CA ILE A 149 -7.48 12.15 6.66
C ILE A 149 -6.93 11.31 7.81
N MET A 150 -6.17 11.91 8.72
CA MET A 150 -5.57 11.18 9.84
C MET A 150 -6.60 10.86 10.92
N VAL A 151 -6.74 9.58 11.23
CA VAL A 151 -7.69 9.07 12.24
C VAL A 151 -6.99 8.36 13.41
N GLN A 152 -5.70 8.06 13.28
CA GLN A 152 -4.86 7.54 14.35
C GLN A 152 -3.47 8.16 14.26
N GLU A 153 -2.99 8.71 15.38
CA GLU A 153 -1.66 9.28 15.53
C GLU A 153 -0.69 8.26 16.16
N GLY A 154 0.61 8.53 16.08
CA GLY A 154 1.66 7.69 16.70
C GLY A 154 2.63 7.09 15.69
N THR A 155 3.43 6.12 16.15
CA THR A 155 4.40 5.39 15.31
C THR A 155 3.71 4.50 14.29
N TYR A 156 2.48 4.07 14.58
CA TYR A 156 1.55 3.49 13.63
C TYR A 156 0.38 4.45 13.38
N SER A 157 0.51 5.26 12.34
CA SER A 157 -0.51 6.22 11.94
C SER A 157 -1.43 5.62 10.86
N LEU A 158 -2.74 5.80 11.08
CA LEU A 158 -3.79 5.38 10.15
C LEU A 158 -4.62 6.56 9.68
N GLY A 159 -5.13 6.43 8.47
CA GLY A 159 -6.01 7.41 7.87
C GLY A 159 -7.21 6.80 7.17
N VAL A 160 -8.11 7.68 6.76
CA VAL A 160 -9.18 7.41 5.81
C VAL A 160 -8.86 8.18 4.53
N GLY A 161 -8.77 7.46 3.42
CA GLY A 161 -8.60 8.03 2.09
C GLY A 161 -9.96 8.35 1.47
N VAL A 162 -10.10 9.55 0.92
CA VAL A 162 -11.27 9.97 0.14
C VAL A 162 -10.77 10.59 -1.16
N SER A 163 -11.06 9.94 -2.27
CA SER A 163 -10.63 10.35 -3.61
C SER A 163 -11.84 10.70 -4.45
N LEU A 164 -11.92 11.94 -4.89
CA LEU A 164 -12.93 12.38 -5.85
C LEU A 164 -12.29 12.61 -7.21
N ARG A 165 -12.76 11.90 -8.23
CA ARG A 165 -12.45 12.14 -9.63
C ARG A 165 -13.62 12.84 -10.30
N THR A 166 -13.40 14.05 -10.79
CA THR A 166 -14.41 14.87 -11.47
C THR A 166 -13.71 15.98 -12.24
N GLU A 167 -14.37 16.53 -13.27
CA GLU A 167 -13.90 17.71 -14.02
C GLU A 167 -14.38 19.03 -13.40
N ALA A 168 -15.26 18.99 -12.39
CA ALA A 168 -15.83 20.17 -11.76
C ALA A 168 -14.75 21.11 -11.18
N ALA A 169 -14.88 22.42 -11.40
CA ALA A 169 -13.88 23.40 -10.95
C ALA A 169 -13.71 23.40 -9.42
N ASN A 170 -14.79 23.19 -8.67
CA ASN A 170 -14.84 23.14 -7.20
C ASN A 170 -14.62 21.72 -6.62
N ARG A 171 -13.91 20.83 -7.36
CA ARG A 171 -13.68 19.43 -6.95
C ARG A 171 -13.14 19.26 -5.53
N CYS A 172 -12.27 20.13 -5.04
CA CYS A 172 -11.74 19.99 -3.69
C CYS A 172 -12.74 20.34 -2.61
N ASP A 173 -13.65 21.29 -2.86
CA ASP A 173 -14.72 21.60 -1.91
C ASP A 173 -15.70 20.42 -1.83
N LEU A 174 -16.03 19.82 -2.98
CA LEU A 174 -16.85 18.62 -3.06
C LEU A 174 -16.19 17.42 -2.36
N SER A 175 -14.89 17.20 -2.59
CA SER A 175 -14.14 16.12 -1.95
C SER A 175 -14.03 16.33 -0.44
N ASN A 176 -13.82 17.58 0.00
CA ASN A 176 -13.79 17.94 1.42
C ASN A 176 -15.15 17.69 2.09
N LYS A 177 -16.26 18.10 1.45
CA LYS A 177 -17.62 17.86 1.96
C LYS A 177 -17.92 16.36 2.07
N ALA A 178 -17.60 15.59 1.04
CA ALA A 178 -17.77 14.14 1.06
C ALA A 178 -16.89 13.48 2.14
N GLY A 179 -15.63 13.92 2.28
CA GLY A 179 -14.74 13.43 3.32
C GLY A 179 -15.23 13.74 4.72
N ALA A 180 -15.72 14.96 4.97
CA ALA A 180 -16.32 15.34 6.24
C ALA A 180 -17.55 14.46 6.56
N ALA A 181 -18.39 14.18 5.57
CA ALA A 181 -19.55 13.30 5.74
C ALA A 181 -19.14 11.85 6.08
N VAL A 182 -18.14 11.28 5.39
CA VAL A 182 -17.59 9.95 5.69
C VAL A 182 -17.06 9.89 7.13
N ILE A 183 -16.26 10.88 7.54
CA ILE A 183 -15.71 10.97 8.90
C ILE A 183 -16.83 11.04 9.95
N ASN A 184 -17.84 11.88 9.73
CA ASN A 184 -18.97 12.02 10.65
C ASN A 184 -19.81 10.74 10.72
N ARG A 185 -19.99 10.04 9.59
CA ARG A 185 -20.71 8.78 9.51
C ARG A 185 -20.02 7.69 10.33
N ILE A 186 -18.70 7.59 10.21
CA ILE A 186 -17.90 6.63 10.99
C ILE A 186 -17.96 6.94 12.49
N LYS A 187 -17.86 8.22 12.89
CA LYS A 187 -17.92 8.62 14.31
C LYS A 187 -19.27 8.35 14.95
N SER A 188 -20.35 8.71 14.26
CA SER A 188 -21.67 8.82 14.89
C SER A 188 -22.44 7.50 14.89
N ASN A 189 -22.43 6.80 13.76
CA ASN A 189 -23.15 5.54 13.59
C ASN A 189 -22.53 4.79 12.40
N PRO A 190 -21.39 4.12 12.60
CA PRO A 190 -20.68 3.47 11.53
C PRO A 190 -21.52 2.29 10.98
N PRO A 191 -21.78 2.22 9.67
CA PRO A 191 -22.41 1.06 9.06
C PRO A 191 -21.51 -0.16 9.30
N GLN A 192 -22.11 -1.26 9.74
CA GLN A 192 -21.38 -2.49 10.04
C GLN A 192 -21.39 -3.40 8.82
N ARG A 193 -20.27 -4.08 8.59
CA ARG A 193 -20.18 -5.13 7.58
C ARG A 193 -21.15 -6.26 7.93
N ASN A 194 -21.82 -6.81 6.92
CA ASN A 194 -22.67 -7.99 7.13
C ASN A 194 -21.82 -9.20 7.52
N ALA A 195 -22.38 -10.16 8.27
CA ALA A 195 -21.63 -11.33 8.73
C ALA A 195 -21.15 -12.25 7.59
N GLU A 196 -21.81 -12.18 6.43
CA GLU A 196 -21.52 -13.01 5.26
C GLU A 196 -20.35 -12.47 4.42
N SER A 197 -19.98 -11.20 4.59
CA SER A 197 -18.84 -10.56 3.94
C SER A 197 -17.71 -10.40 4.97
N GLY A 198 -16.54 -10.93 4.67
CA GLY A 198 -15.36 -10.68 5.51
C GLY A 198 -15.26 -11.49 6.79
N VAL A 199 -15.18 -12.83 6.74
CA VAL A 199 -14.82 -13.63 7.95
C VAL A 199 -13.42 -13.23 8.41
N LEU A 200 -12.49 -13.13 7.46
CA LEU A 200 -11.12 -12.66 7.72
C LEU A 200 -11.03 -11.14 7.97
N ALA A 201 -12.09 -10.38 7.68
CA ALA A 201 -12.06 -8.92 7.80
C ALA A 201 -12.13 -8.41 9.24
N GLN A 202 -12.35 -9.28 10.22
CA GLN A 202 -12.26 -8.93 11.64
C GLN A 202 -10.96 -9.39 12.29
N VAL A 203 -10.12 -10.10 11.53
CA VAL A 203 -8.88 -10.67 12.04
C VAL A 203 -7.80 -9.59 12.11
N ASP A 204 -7.19 -9.45 13.28
CA ASP A 204 -6.01 -8.60 13.44
C ASP A 204 -4.75 -9.35 13.00
N THR A 205 -4.30 -9.05 11.78
CA THR A 205 -3.12 -9.68 11.20
C THR A 205 -1.84 -9.48 11.99
N CYS A 206 -1.75 -8.51 12.90
CA CYS A 206 -0.54 -8.35 13.71
C CYS A 206 -0.49 -9.24 14.95
N THR A 207 -1.61 -9.91 15.30
CA THR A 207 -1.71 -10.75 16.50
C THR A 207 -1.99 -12.22 16.19
N VAL A 208 -2.20 -12.58 14.92
CA VAL A 208 -2.47 -13.98 14.50
C VAL A 208 -1.32 -14.94 14.73
N LEU A 209 -0.08 -14.45 14.77
CA LEU A 209 1.11 -15.26 15.05
C LEU A 209 1.63 -14.97 16.45
N ASP A 210 1.98 -16.04 17.16
CA ASP A 210 2.71 -15.92 18.41
C ASP A 210 4.22 -15.70 18.16
N GLN A 211 4.93 -15.35 19.23
CA GLN A 211 6.36 -15.05 19.16
C GLN A 211 7.20 -16.26 18.75
N ILE A 212 6.74 -17.49 19.04
CA ILE A 212 7.46 -18.72 18.67
C ILE A 212 7.42 -18.89 17.16
N ALA A 213 6.24 -18.79 16.54
CA ALA A 213 6.09 -18.86 15.09
C ALA A 213 6.88 -17.76 14.37
N LEU A 214 6.94 -16.55 14.95
CA LEU A 214 7.76 -15.45 14.41
C LEU A 214 9.27 -15.73 14.53
N ALA A 215 9.72 -16.26 15.68
CA ALA A 215 11.12 -16.61 15.90
C ALA A 215 11.57 -17.77 14.99
N ASP A 216 10.68 -18.70 14.64
CA ASP A 216 11.02 -19.78 13.70
C ASP A 216 11.35 -19.26 12.30
N VAL A 217 10.75 -18.15 11.88
CA VAL A 217 10.98 -17.53 10.56
C VAL A 217 12.13 -16.52 10.62
N LEU A 218 12.12 -15.68 11.65
CA LEU A 218 12.98 -14.49 11.74
C LEU A 218 14.09 -14.63 12.78
N THR A 219 14.18 -15.72 13.54
CA THR A 219 15.24 -16.04 14.54
C THR A 219 15.32 -15.13 15.76
N ASN A 220 14.90 -13.86 15.67
CA ASN A 220 14.91 -12.86 16.74
C ASN A 220 13.58 -12.10 16.77
N VAL A 221 13.33 -11.32 17.82
CA VAL A 221 12.14 -10.46 17.94
C VAL A 221 12.21 -9.37 16.85
N PRO A 222 11.33 -9.41 15.83
CA PRO A 222 11.33 -8.41 14.78
C PRO A 222 10.58 -7.15 15.23
N SER A 223 10.83 -6.03 14.56
CA SER A 223 9.91 -4.89 14.66
C SER A 223 8.63 -5.21 13.88
N ILE A 224 7.49 -4.91 14.48
CA ILE A 224 6.18 -5.07 13.85
C ILE A 224 5.87 -3.80 13.07
N PHE A 225 5.26 -3.93 11.90
CA PHE A 225 4.85 -2.85 11.03
C PHE A 225 3.46 -3.17 10.47
N PRO A 226 2.39 -2.74 11.16
CA PRO A 226 1.04 -2.80 10.62
C PRO A 226 0.98 -1.82 9.44
N TRP A 227 0.74 -2.34 8.24
CA TRP A 227 0.68 -1.52 7.03
C TRP A 227 -0.72 -0.94 6.81
N ARG A 228 -1.74 -1.77 6.99
CA ARG A 228 -3.17 -1.46 6.80
C ARG A 228 -3.99 -2.26 7.81
N LEU A 229 -5.31 -2.12 7.80
CA LEU A 229 -6.19 -2.88 8.71
C LEU A 229 -6.00 -4.40 8.59
N HIS A 230 -5.77 -4.89 7.37
CA HIS A 230 -5.68 -6.31 7.04
C HIS A 230 -4.29 -6.74 6.57
N GLN A 231 -3.25 -5.99 6.96
CA GLN A 231 -1.89 -6.29 6.55
C GLN A 231 -0.90 -5.97 7.66
N CYS A 232 -0.12 -6.98 8.04
CA CYS A 232 0.97 -6.81 8.99
C CYS A 232 2.28 -7.31 8.39
N SER A 233 3.37 -6.66 8.76
CA SER A 233 4.70 -7.14 8.45
C SER A 233 5.59 -7.13 9.68
N TRP A 234 6.51 -8.07 9.74
CA TRP A 234 7.53 -8.19 10.75
C TRP A 234 8.86 -8.13 10.04
N ARG A 235 9.74 -7.23 10.49
CA ARG A 235 10.99 -6.97 9.79
C ARG A 235 12.15 -6.86 10.76
N ARG A 236 13.25 -7.49 10.37
CA ARG A 236 14.56 -7.31 10.98
C ARG A 236 15.30 -6.13 10.36
N THR A 237 16.24 -5.60 11.12
CA THR A 237 17.11 -4.50 10.69
C THR A 237 17.96 -4.86 9.46
N ASP A 238 18.32 -6.13 9.29
CA ASP A 238 19.05 -6.64 8.11
C ASP A 238 18.17 -6.86 6.87
N GLY A 239 16.87 -6.62 6.97
CA GLY A 239 15.93 -6.70 5.85
C GLY A 239 15.23 -8.05 5.68
N LEU A 240 15.55 -9.08 6.48
CA LEU A 240 14.75 -10.29 6.51
C LEU A 240 13.34 -9.95 7.05
N SER A 241 12.29 -10.36 6.35
CA SER A 241 10.92 -9.97 6.70
C SER A 241 9.87 -11.03 6.37
N LEU A 242 8.79 -10.98 7.16
CA LEU A 242 7.55 -11.72 6.98
C LEU A 242 6.41 -10.72 6.79
N LYS A 243 5.48 -11.00 5.89
CA LYS A 243 4.29 -10.18 5.66
C LYS A 243 3.08 -11.10 5.54
N ILE A 244 2.01 -10.74 6.23
CA ILE A 244 0.69 -11.37 6.12
C ILE A 244 -0.30 -10.35 5.60
N THR A 245 -1.02 -10.73 4.55
CA THR A 245 -2.12 -9.95 3.97
C THR A 245 -3.37 -10.81 3.97
N LEU A 246 -4.49 -10.23 4.40
CA LEU A 246 -5.83 -10.79 4.19
C LEU A 246 -6.54 -9.90 3.18
N SER A 247 -7.11 -10.48 2.13
CA SER A 247 -7.76 -9.72 1.06
C SER A 247 -9.02 -10.42 0.54
N VAL A 248 -9.85 -9.69 -0.21
CA VAL A 248 -10.84 -10.27 -1.13
C VAL A 248 -10.35 -10.03 -2.55
N GLU A 249 -9.99 -11.10 -3.23
CA GLU A 249 -9.39 -11.03 -4.57
C GLU A 249 -9.76 -12.25 -5.40
N THR A 250 -9.32 -12.30 -6.65
CA THR A 250 -9.50 -13.48 -7.50
C THR A 250 -8.87 -14.70 -6.82
N ASN A 251 -9.62 -15.81 -6.75
CA ASN A 251 -9.09 -17.05 -6.19
C ASN A 251 -7.75 -17.43 -6.88
N PRO A 252 -6.65 -17.62 -6.13
CA PRO A 252 -5.33 -17.87 -6.72
C PRO A 252 -5.28 -19.13 -7.59
N LYS A 253 -6.18 -20.10 -7.36
CA LYS A 253 -6.39 -21.27 -8.24
C LYS A 253 -6.71 -20.91 -9.69
N ASN A 254 -7.38 -19.78 -9.88
CA ASN A 254 -7.87 -19.31 -11.16
C ASN A 254 -6.84 -18.47 -11.92
N ALA A 255 -5.67 -18.17 -11.32
CA ALA A 255 -4.59 -17.49 -12.02
C ALA A 255 -4.08 -18.33 -13.21
N LYS A 256 -3.79 -17.68 -14.34
CA LYS A 256 -3.38 -18.32 -15.61
C LYS A 256 -2.14 -17.63 -16.20
N GLY A 257 -1.52 -18.29 -17.18
CA GLY A 257 -0.40 -17.75 -17.95
C GLY A 257 0.93 -17.79 -17.20
N SER A 258 1.85 -16.90 -17.59
CA SER A 258 3.20 -16.79 -16.99
C SER A 258 3.21 -16.35 -15.52
N LEU A 259 2.06 -15.97 -14.97
CA LEU A 259 1.87 -15.58 -13.57
C LEU A 259 1.17 -16.68 -12.74
N ALA A 260 0.90 -17.85 -13.34
CA ALA A 260 0.27 -18.95 -12.63
C ALA A 260 1.18 -19.46 -11.50
N PRO A 261 0.71 -19.50 -10.26
CA PRO A 261 1.48 -20.02 -9.14
C PRO A 261 1.61 -21.54 -9.22
N GLU A 262 2.65 -22.08 -8.60
CA GLU A 262 2.83 -23.51 -8.40
C GLU A 262 1.89 -24.00 -7.30
N GLU A 263 1.14 -25.07 -7.57
CA GLU A 263 0.27 -25.71 -6.57
C GLU A 263 1.11 -26.59 -5.63
N VAL A 264 0.98 -26.37 -4.31
CA VAL A 264 1.72 -27.11 -3.29
C VAL A 264 0.74 -27.66 -2.25
N LYS A 265 0.80 -28.97 -2.00
CA LYS A 265 0.06 -29.59 -0.90
C LYS A 265 0.81 -29.39 0.42
N VAL A 266 0.18 -28.72 1.38
CA VAL A 266 0.74 -28.50 2.72
C VAL A 266 0.43 -29.68 3.64
N ASP A 267 -0.80 -30.19 3.53
CA ASP A 267 -1.34 -31.40 4.14
C ASP A 267 -2.59 -31.87 3.35
N ASP A 268 -3.28 -32.91 3.82
CA ASP A 268 -4.45 -33.50 3.13
C ASP A 268 -5.64 -32.55 2.98
N SER A 269 -5.68 -31.47 3.76
CA SER A 269 -6.81 -30.53 3.83
C SER A 269 -6.45 -29.12 3.37
N LEU A 270 -5.20 -28.85 2.99
CA LEU A 270 -4.77 -27.54 2.52
C LEU A 270 -3.82 -27.63 1.33
N THR A 271 -4.31 -27.12 0.20
CA THR A 271 -3.53 -26.77 -0.98
C THR A 271 -3.26 -25.27 -0.97
N VAL A 272 -2.02 -24.89 -1.25
CA VAL A 272 -1.60 -23.49 -1.40
C VAL A 272 -0.98 -23.23 -2.76
N TYR A 273 -0.84 -21.96 -3.09
CA TYR A 273 -0.33 -21.45 -4.36
C TYR A 273 0.94 -20.66 -4.11
N LYS A 274 2.07 -21.17 -4.61
CA LYS A 274 3.42 -20.66 -4.39
C LYS A 274 3.89 -19.84 -5.59
N LYS A 275 4.42 -18.64 -5.32
CA LYS A 275 5.29 -17.90 -6.25
C LYS A 275 6.64 -17.70 -5.59
N TYR A 276 7.69 -18.03 -6.32
CA TYR A 276 9.06 -17.84 -5.86
C TYR A 276 9.83 -16.97 -6.85
N SER A 277 10.66 -16.08 -6.30
CA SER A 277 11.59 -15.25 -7.05
C SER A 277 12.97 -15.43 -6.44
N ASP A 278 13.93 -15.86 -7.27
CA ASP A 278 15.33 -16.12 -6.92
C ASP A 278 16.27 -14.98 -7.34
N THR A 279 15.72 -13.76 -7.44
CA THR A 279 16.49 -12.55 -7.76
C THR A 279 17.41 -12.15 -6.59
N SER A 280 18.03 -10.97 -6.66
CA SER A 280 18.94 -10.46 -5.62
C SER A 280 18.34 -10.38 -4.21
N HIS A 281 17.01 -10.46 -4.08
CA HIS A 281 16.30 -10.56 -2.82
C HIS A 281 15.31 -11.73 -2.89
N PRO A 282 15.75 -12.96 -2.57
CA PRO A 282 14.89 -14.13 -2.66
C PRO A 282 13.58 -13.91 -1.91
N ARG A 283 12.46 -14.18 -2.58
CA ARG A 283 11.11 -13.97 -2.05
C ARG A 283 10.26 -15.19 -2.32
N CYS A 284 9.55 -15.65 -1.29
CA CYS A 284 8.51 -16.63 -1.44
C CYS A 284 7.17 -16.04 -1.01
N GLU A 285 6.19 -16.09 -1.90
CA GLU A 285 4.79 -15.76 -1.65
C GLU A 285 3.97 -17.05 -1.69
N ILE A 286 3.23 -17.31 -0.62
CA ILE A 286 2.26 -18.40 -0.52
C ILE A 286 0.89 -17.78 -0.32
N SER A 287 -0.08 -18.15 -1.15
CA SER A 287 -1.47 -17.73 -0.98
C SER A 287 -2.45 -18.89 -1.09
N TRP A 288 -3.60 -18.79 -0.46
CA TRP A 288 -4.69 -19.76 -0.61
C TRP A 288 -6.05 -19.12 -0.38
N PRO A 289 -7.11 -19.63 -1.03
CA PRO A 289 -8.46 -19.23 -0.71
C PRO A 289 -8.83 -19.82 0.66
N TYR A 290 -9.13 -18.96 1.62
CA TYR A 290 -9.69 -19.37 2.90
C TYR A 290 -11.17 -19.74 2.75
N ARG A 291 -11.92 -18.94 1.99
CA ARG A 291 -13.26 -19.32 1.49
C ARG A 291 -13.56 -18.64 0.16
N THR A 292 -14.40 -19.27 -0.65
CA THR A 292 -14.91 -18.66 -1.88
C THR A 292 -15.99 -17.63 -1.55
N THR A 293 -15.97 -16.51 -2.27
CA THR A 293 -17.02 -15.49 -2.22
C THR A 293 -17.75 -15.46 -3.57
N GLU A 294 -18.61 -14.49 -3.84
CA GLU A 294 -19.36 -14.45 -5.09
C GLU A 294 -18.47 -14.43 -6.34
N GLY A 295 -18.85 -15.22 -7.35
CA GLY A 295 -18.17 -15.32 -8.63
C GLY A 295 -16.80 -16.00 -8.55
N THR A 296 -15.76 -15.33 -9.05
CA THR A 296 -14.37 -15.85 -9.10
C THR A 296 -13.52 -15.39 -7.91
N LYS A 297 -14.11 -14.64 -6.98
CA LYS A 297 -13.41 -14.07 -5.84
C LYS A 297 -13.35 -15.04 -4.66
N ALA A 298 -12.39 -14.82 -3.78
CA ALA A 298 -12.21 -15.52 -2.53
C ALA A 298 -11.69 -14.56 -1.47
N GLU A 299 -11.94 -14.90 -0.21
CA GLU A 299 -11.11 -14.38 0.87
C GLU A 299 -9.78 -15.12 0.82
N VAL A 300 -8.70 -14.39 0.59
CA VAL A 300 -7.37 -14.95 0.39
C VAL A 300 -6.49 -14.59 1.59
N VAL A 301 -5.75 -15.59 2.05
CA VAL A 301 -4.63 -15.39 2.98
C VAL A 301 -3.36 -15.44 2.15
N GLN A 302 -2.52 -14.44 2.30
CA GLN A 302 -1.20 -14.38 1.68
C GLN A 302 -0.12 -14.25 2.75
N VAL A 303 0.90 -15.08 2.64
CA VAL A 303 2.13 -15.07 3.43
C VAL A 303 3.29 -14.80 2.49
N GLU A 304 4.10 -13.79 2.79
CA GLU A 304 5.31 -13.48 2.03
C GLU A 304 6.51 -13.45 2.97
N VAL A 305 7.55 -14.21 2.62
CA VAL A 305 8.87 -14.15 3.28
C VAL A 305 9.87 -13.59 2.29
N THR A 306 10.55 -12.50 2.66
CA THR A 306 11.58 -11.86 1.81
C THR A 306 12.93 -11.89 2.52
N ASN A 307 13.93 -12.47 1.86
CA ASN A 307 15.33 -12.54 2.28
C ASN A 307 16.17 -11.46 1.57
N VAL A 308 15.92 -10.18 1.90
CA VAL A 308 16.74 -9.05 1.42
C VAL A 308 18.24 -9.23 1.67
N PRO A 309 18.71 -9.72 2.86
CA PRO A 309 20.15 -9.88 3.09
C PRO A 309 20.78 -10.99 2.26
N ASN A 310 19.98 -11.75 1.50
CA ASN A 310 20.43 -12.85 0.67
C ASN A 310 21.27 -13.87 1.45
N THR A 311 20.83 -14.19 2.68
CA THR A 311 21.50 -15.17 3.53
C THR A 311 21.51 -16.52 2.82
N ALA A 312 22.71 -17.04 2.55
CA ALA A 312 22.90 -18.32 1.87
C ALA A 312 22.22 -19.46 2.64
N GLY A 313 21.53 -20.35 1.92
CA GLY A 313 20.83 -21.50 2.51
C GLY A 313 19.55 -21.15 3.29
N TYR A 314 19.13 -19.88 3.32
CA TYR A 314 17.85 -19.52 3.94
C TYR A 314 16.67 -19.94 3.07
N ASP A 315 15.91 -20.94 3.54
CA ASP A 315 14.75 -21.48 2.85
C ASP A 315 13.49 -20.62 3.09
N ALA A 316 13.34 -19.54 2.30
CA ALA A 316 12.20 -18.63 2.41
C ALA A 316 10.85 -19.35 2.21
N CYS A 317 10.79 -20.33 1.32
CA CYS A 317 9.53 -21.04 1.04
C CYS A 317 9.18 -22.04 2.14
N GLY A 318 10.13 -22.83 2.63
CA GLY A 318 9.90 -23.70 3.77
C GLY A 318 9.44 -22.93 5.00
N LYS A 319 10.04 -21.75 5.27
CA LYS A 319 9.60 -20.86 6.34
C LYS A 319 8.18 -20.32 6.12
N ALA A 320 7.84 -19.89 4.91
CA ALA A 320 6.49 -19.44 4.58
C ALA A 320 5.44 -20.56 4.76
N ILE A 321 5.75 -21.80 4.37
CA ILE A 321 4.89 -22.96 4.59
C ILE A 321 4.72 -23.28 6.08
N GLY A 322 5.77 -23.11 6.88
CA GLY A 322 5.68 -23.20 8.34
C GLY A 322 4.67 -22.21 8.92
N VAL A 323 4.69 -20.95 8.46
CA VAL A 323 3.71 -19.91 8.86
C VAL A 323 2.30 -20.29 8.45
N VAL A 324 2.10 -20.79 7.22
CA VAL A 324 0.79 -21.26 6.75
C VAL A 324 0.18 -22.28 7.71
N LYS A 325 0.98 -23.27 8.13
CA LYS A 325 0.55 -24.30 9.10
C LYS A 325 0.17 -23.69 10.45
N ALA A 326 0.93 -22.72 10.94
CA ALA A 326 0.63 -22.01 12.19
C ALA A 326 -0.68 -21.19 12.10
N LEU A 327 -0.92 -20.51 10.97
CA LEU A 327 -2.10 -19.66 10.77
C LEU A 327 -3.40 -20.45 10.64
N LYS A 328 -3.35 -21.63 9.99
CA LYS A 328 -4.53 -22.46 9.75
C LYS A 328 -5.33 -22.76 11.02
N ALA A 329 -4.65 -22.93 12.16
CA ALA A 329 -5.30 -23.20 13.45
C ALA A 329 -5.86 -21.96 14.16
N LYS A 330 -5.53 -20.75 13.69
CA LYS A 330 -5.83 -19.47 14.37
C LYS A 330 -7.00 -18.72 13.75
N PHE A 331 -7.33 -18.99 12.49
CA PHE A 331 -8.46 -18.35 11.85
C PHE A 331 -9.79 -18.88 12.38
N PRO A 332 -10.88 -18.09 12.26
CA PRO A 332 -12.21 -18.55 12.59
C PRO A 332 -12.53 -19.88 11.89
N LYS A 333 -13.50 -20.63 12.40
CA LYS A 333 -14.03 -21.78 11.64
C LYS A 333 -15.06 -21.27 10.65
N THR A 334 -14.96 -21.72 9.41
CA THR A 334 -15.97 -21.55 8.37
C THR A 334 -17.02 -22.63 8.44
#